data_AF-W1DTB4-F1
#
_entry.id   AF-W1DTB4-F1
#
_cell.length_a   1.000
_cell.length_b   1.000
_cell.length_c   1.000
_cell.angle_alpha   90.00
_cell.angle_beta   90.00
_cell.angle_gamma   90.00
#
_symmetry.space_group_name_H-M   'P 1'
#
loop_
_entity.id
_entity.type
_entity.pdbx_description
1 polymer ?
#
loop_
_entity_poly.entity_id
_entity_poly.type
_entity_poly.pdbx_seq_one_letter_code
_entity_poly.pdbx_strand_id
1 'polypeptide(L)' 'MKKFSVVIAGGGSTFTPGIVLMLLANQDRFPLRSLKFYDNDARARRPSPRRAK' A
#
# COMPACT_ATOMS: atom_id res chain seq x y z
N MET A 1 4.88 -2.53 -23.08
CA MET A 1 3.82 -2.78 -22.07
C MET A 1 3.36 -1.47 -21.47
N LYS A 2 2.04 -1.28 -21.31
CA LYS A 2 1.47 -0.11 -20.65
C LYS A 2 1.78 -0.16 -19.15
N LYS A 3 2.31 0.92 -18.59
CA LYS A 3 2.56 1.06 -17.15
C LYS A 3 1.40 1.80 -16.48
N PHE A 4 1.08 1.42 -15.25
CA PHE A 4 -0.05 1.97 -14.50
C PHE A 4 0.40 2.95 -13.42
N SER A 5 -0.36 4.03 -13.26
CA SER A 5 -0.20 4.97 -12.15
C SER A 5 -1.33 4.70 -11.16
N VAL A 6 -1.00 4.31 -9.94
CA VAL A 6 -1.96 3.88 -8.92
C VAL A 6 -1.90 4.81 -7.71
N VAL A 7 -3.06 5.08 -7.14
CA VAL A 7 -3.19 5.71 -5.81
C VAL A 7 -3.86 4.72 -4.86
N ILE A 8 -3.31 4.55 -3.66
CA ILE A 8 -3.99 3.87 -2.55
C ILE A 8 -4.59 4.95 -1.66
N ALA A 9 -5.92 5.02 -1.61
CA ALA A 9 -6.63 5.82 -0.62
C ALA A 9 -6.73 5.02 0.69
N GLY A 10 -6.34 5.62 1.82
CA GLY A 10 -6.15 4.93 3.10
C GLY A 10 -4.71 4.44 3.31
N GLY A 11 -3.71 5.24 2.91
CA GLY A 11 -2.29 4.92 3.01
C GLY A 11 -1.80 4.55 4.43
N GLY A 12 -2.44 5.07 5.47
CA GLY A 12 -2.13 4.81 6.88
C GLY A 12 -2.62 3.47 7.43
N SER A 13 -3.29 2.65 6.62
CA SER A 13 -3.78 1.32 7.02
C SER A 13 -2.64 0.35 7.35
N THR A 14 -2.84 -0.49 8.37
CA THR A 14 -1.94 -1.60 8.71
C THR A 14 -1.84 -2.66 7.61
N PHE A 15 -2.75 -2.64 6.63
CA PHE A 15 -2.75 -3.52 5.46
C PHE A 15 -1.97 -2.95 4.28
N THR A 16 -1.74 -1.63 4.22
CA THR A 16 -1.04 -0.98 3.10
C THR A 16 0.31 -1.63 2.78
N PRO A 17 1.18 -1.96 3.77
CA PRO A 17 2.45 -2.61 3.48
C PRO A 17 2.30 -3.95 2.74
N GLY A 18 1.32 -4.79 3.13
CA GLY A 18 1.08 -6.07 2.47
C GLY A 18 0.59 -5.92 1.03
N ILE A 19 -0.27 -4.92 0.77
CA ILE A 19 -0.74 -4.59 -0.58
C ILE A 19 0.42 -4.09 -1.45
N VAL A 20 1.30 -3.24 -0.91
CA VAL A 20 2.48 -2.74 -1.62
C VAL A 20 3.41 -3.90 -1.99
N LEU A 21 3.68 -4.83 -1.07
CA LEU A 21 4.48 -6.02 -1.36
C LEU A 21 3.87 -6.86 -2.48
N MET A 22 2.55 -7.08 -2.46
CA MET A 22 1.84 -7.80 -3.51
C MET A 22 1.99 -7.10 -4.88
N LEU A 23 1.86 -5.78 -4.93
CA LEU A 23 2.05 -5.00 -6.16
C LEU A 23 3.49 -5.10 -6.69
N LEU A 24 4.50 -5.07 -5.81
CA LEU A 24 5.90 -5.25 -6.18
C LEU A 24 6.20 -6.67 -6.68
N ALA A 25 5.58 -7.68 -6.08
CA ALA A 25 5.75 -9.07 -6.49
C ALA A 25 5.11 -9.40 -7.85
N ASN A 26 4.20 -8.56 -8.36
CA ASN A 26 3.45 -8.78 -9.61
C ASN A 26 3.77 -7.73 -10.70
N GLN A 27 4.99 -7.16 -10.70
CA GLN A 27 5.39 -6.14 -11.69
C GLN A 27 5.40 -6.64 -13.14
N ASP A 28 5.57 -7.95 -13.34
CA ASP A 28 5.52 -8.61 -14.65
C ASP A 28 4.11 -8.57 -15.27
N ARG A 29 3.08 -8.77 -14.44
CA ARG A 29 1.67 -8.76 -14.84
C ARG A 29 1.04 -7.37 -14.76
N PHE A 30 1.49 -6.55 -13.82
CA PHE A 30 0.95 -5.22 -13.53
C PHE A 30 2.09 -4.20 -13.31
N PRO A 31 2.78 -3.80 -14.39
CA PRO A 31 3.93 -2.91 -14.28
C PRO A 31 3.50 -1.52 -13.82
N LEU A 32 4.09 -1.05 -12.72
CA LEU A 32 3.78 0.27 -12.17
C LEU A 32 4.72 1.33 -12.75
N ARG A 33 4.15 2.49 -13.08
CA ARG A 33 4.90 3.73 -13.33
C ARG A 33 5.10 4.50 -12.04
N SER A 34 4.05 4.60 -11.24
CA SER A 34 4.06 5.35 -9.98
C SER A 34 3.02 4.80 -9.02
N LEU A 35 3.35 4.82 -7.74
CA LEU A 35 2.44 4.50 -6.65
C LEU A 35 2.37 5.71 -5.71
N LYS A 36 1.17 6.20 -5.44
CA LYS A 36 0.91 7.31 -4.51
C LYS A 36 0.04 6.82 -3.37
N PHE A 37 0.25 7.35 -2.17
CA PHE A 37 -0.64 7.12 -1.04
C PHE A 37 -1.38 8.41 -0.73
N TYR A 38 -2.69 8.28 -0.52
CA TYR A 38 -3.55 9.34 -0.04
C TYR A 38 -4.14 8.89 1.29
N ASP A 39 -4.12 9.76 2.28
CA ASP A 39 -4.83 9.56 3.53
C ASP A 39 -5.31 10.91 4.05
N ASN A 40 -6.54 10.96 4.56
CA ASN A 40 -7.11 12.14 5.20
C ASN A 40 -6.84 12.15 6.71
N ASP A 41 -6.44 11.01 7.29
CA ASP A 41 -5.95 10.91 8.66
C ASP A 41 -4.45 10.61 8.63
N ALA A 42 -3.64 11.66 8.78
CA ALA A 42 -2.18 11.53 8.83
C ALA A 42 -1.68 10.78 10.07
N ARG A 43 -2.59 10.39 10.99
CA ARG A 43 -2.26 9.51 12.11
C ARG A 43 -1.86 8.14 11.55
N ALA A 44 -0.56 7.90 11.47
CA ALA A 44 -0.03 6.55 11.39
C ALA A 44 -0.65 5.75 12.54
N ARG A 45 -1.51 4.78 12.21
CA ARG A 45 -2.10 3.89 13.20
C ARG A 45 -0.95 3.05 13.75
N ARG A 46 -0.29 3.56 14.80
CA ARG A 46 0.75 2.83 15.53
C ARG A 46 0.19 1.44 15.77
N PRO A 47 0.88 0.36 15.38
CA PRO A 47 0.35 -0.97 15.60
C PRO A 47 0.04 -1.09 17.09
N SER A 48 -1.24 -1.28 17.40
CA SER A 48 -1.66 -1.58 18.76
C SER A 48 -0.84 -2.81 19.20
N PRO A 49 -0.18 -2.82 20.37
CA PRO A 49 0.66 -3.92 20.82
C PRO A 49 -0.13 -5.20 21.14
N ARG A 50 -1.31 -5.40 20.55
CA ARG A 50 -2.18 -6.55 20.79
C ARG A 50 -2.57 -7.22 19.49
N ARG A 51 -1.81 -8.26 19.15
CA ARG A 51 -2.28 -9.64 18.88
C ARG A 51 -1.07 -10.49 18.43
N ALA A 52 -0.11 -10.64 19.34
CA ALA A 52 0.63 -11.90 19.45
C ALA A 52 -0.17 -12.72 20.47
N LYS A 53 -1.14 -13.49 19.98
CA LYS A 53 -1.69 -14.65 20.68
C LYS A 53 -1.60 -15.80 19.69
#